data_AF-A0A4R3F5L4-F1
#
_entry.id   AF-A0A4R3F5L4-F1
#
_cell.length_a   1.000
_cell.length_b   1.000
_cell.length_c   1.000
_cell.angle_alpha   90.00
_cell.angle_beta   90.00
_cell.angle_gamma   90.00
#
_symmetry.space_group_name_H-M   'P 1'
#
loop_
_entity.id
_entity.type
_entity.pdbx_description
1 polymer ?
#
loop_
_entity_poly.entity_id
_entity_poly.type
_entity_poly.pdbx_seq_one_letter_code
_entity_poly.pdbx_strand_id
1 'polypeptide(L)'
;MQPIAWVVTLGWKTSERLCLPVGGRDIEAIRRPNPGRNDATTVYCRFFAKVIEAKWPGFERAFVGFDVNACAVMTDDHLAELLRDLSIVRNGREIRSVPVNAQFLISLREDYGSAGRFFADWPDDDYVGLLAILKARASQLGGETAGRFLRAIGRPAFILTRVVVLVLIRESVVDRAPTSKTDLLSVQAAFNRWSVESGRDLTQISRILAMSVGA
;
A
#
# COMPACT_ATOMS: atom_id res chain seq x y z
N MET A 1 21.45 3.47 0.88
CA MET A 1 20.88 4.50 1.77
C MET A 1 20.12 5.50 0.90
N GLN A 2 18.83 5.25 0.63
CA GLN A 2 17.94 6.11 -0.17
C GLN A 2 16.51 5.90 0.35
N PRO A 3 15.97 6.80 1.19
CA PRO A 3 14.65 6.63 1.78
C PRO A 3 13.60 7.49 1.05
N ILE A 4 12.32 7.05 1.11
CA ILE A 4 11.11 7.92 1.19
C ILE A 4 10.40 8.36 -0.12
N ALA A 5 10.84 7.95 -1.31
CA ALA A 5 10.12 8.20 -2.58
C ALA A 5 8.64 7.77 -2.68
N TRP A 6 8.19 6.89 -1.78
CA TRP A 6 7.10 5.97 -2.07
C TRP A 6 5.74 6.35 -1.51
N VAL A 7 5.65 7.37 -0.64
CA VAL A 7 4.37 7.68 0.03
C VAL A 7 3.45 8.51 -0.85
N VAL A 8 3.90 8.96 -2.02
CA VAL A 8 3.22 10.09 -2.62
C VAL A 8 1.92 9.76 -3.36
N THR A 9 1.86 8.72 -4.18
CA THR A 9 1.00 8.86 -5.37
C THR A 9 0.31 7.58 -5.78
N LEU A 10 -1.02 7.56 -5.62
CA LEU A 10 -1.84 6.40 -5.96
C LEU A 10 -3.16 6.75 -6.66
N GLY A 11 -3.51 5.92 -7.67
CA GLY A 11 -4.81 5.79 -8.34
C GLY A 11 -4.80 4.61 -9.36
N TRP A 12 -5.83 3.74 -9.37
CA TRP A 12 -5.86 2.37 -9.97
C TRP A 12 -6.96 2.21 -11.07
N LYS A 13 -6.93 1.25 -12.06
CA LYS A 13 -7.40 -0.18 -12.01
C LYS A 13 -7.23 -0.99 -13.36
N THR A 14 -7.18 -2.34 -13.28
CA THR A 14 -7.50 -3.47 -14.24
C THR A 14 -6.79 -3.64 -15.61
N SER A 15 -5.89 -4.64 -15.83
CA SER A 15 -6.22 -6.00 -16.36
C SER A 15 -5.17 -7.11 -16.08
N GLU A 16 -5.39 -8.32 -16.63
CA GLU A 16 -4.92 -9.67 -16.27
C GLU A 16 -3.39 -9.96 -16.30
N ARG A 17 -2.91 -10.81 -15.36
CA ARG A 17 -1.80 -11.80 -15.47
C ARG A 17 -1.14 -12.21 -14.13
N LEU A 18 -1.89 -12.35 -13.03
CA LEU A 18 -1.34 -12.95 -11.80
C LEU A 18 -2.29 -13.98 -11.18
N CYS A 19 -2.72 -14.91 -12.04
CA CYS A 19 -3.14 -16.26 -11.66
C CYS A 19 -2.65 -17.17 -12.79
N LEU A 20 -1.70 -18.08 -12.53
CA LEU A 20 -1.57 -19.44 -13.09
C LEU A 20 -0.49 -20.19 -12.26
N PRO A 21 -0.55 -21.54 -12.19
CA PRO A 21 -0.61 -22.28 -10.94
C PRO A 21 0.76 -22.72 -10.42
N VAL A 22 0.89 -22.80 -9.09
CA VAL A 22 1.86 -23.74 -8.49
C VAL A 22 1.13 -25.06 -8.25
N GLY A 23 1.48 -26.06 -9.05
CA GLY A 23 1.13 -27.46 -8.83
C GLY A 23 1.75 -27.99 -7.55
N GLY A 24 1.14 -29.04 -7.00
CA GLY A 24 1.39 -29.55 -5.65
C GLY A 24 2.82 -30.05 -5.36
N ARG A 25 3.08 -30.07 -4.04
CA ARG A 25 4.27 -30.52 -3.29
C ARG A 25 5.36 -29.46 -3.11
N ASP A 26 5.18 -28.64 -2.06
CA ASP A 26 6.08 -28.54 -0.90
C ASP A 26 5.63 -27.37 -0.01
N ILE A 27 4.74 -27.70 0.94
CA ILE A 27 4.20 -26.78 1.97
C ILE A 27 5.10 -26.75 3.23
N GLU A 28 6.23 -27.46 3.24
CA GLU A 28 7.09 -27.61 4.42
C GLU A 28 8.23 -26.58 4.53
N ALA A 29 8.45 -25.73 3.52
CA ALA A 29 9.60 -24.80 3.47
C ALA A 29 9.31 -23.35 3.89
N ILE A 30 8.10 -23.03 4.37
CA ILE A 30 7.70 -21.66 4.79
C ILE A 30 7.66 -21.54 6.32
N ARG A 31 8.60 -22.20 7.01
CA ARG A 31 8.75 -22.14 8.47
C ARG A 31 10.11 -21.53 8.83
N ARG A 32 10.24 -20.20 8.68
CA ARG A 32 11.05 -19.24 9.48
C ARG A 32 11.30 -17.96 8.67
N PRO A 33 11.32 -16.77 9.30
CA PRO A 33 11.77 -15.54 8.65
C PRO A 33 13.28 -15.67 8.38
N ASN A 34 13.72 -15.39 7.16
CA ASN A 34 15.15 -15.44 6.81
C ASN A 34 15.85 -14.18 7.34
N PRO A 35 16.81 -14.28 8.28
CA PRO A 35 17.58 -13.16 8.76
C PRO A 35 18.81 -12.99 7.87
N GLY A 36 18.78 -12.11 6.89
CA GLY A 36 19.97 -11.88 6.07
C GLY A 36 19.80 -11.28 4.68
N ARG A 37 18.70 -10.58 4.37
CA ARG A 37 18.59 -9.87 3.10
C ARG A 37 17.96 -8.50 3.26
N ASN A 38 18.86 -7.50 3.30
CA ASN A 38 18.54 -6.08 3.28
C ASN A 38 18.43 -5.64 1.82
N ASP A 39 17.40 -6.08 1.11
CA ASP A 39 17.16 -5.72 -0.29
C ASP A 39 15.66 -5.65 -0.56
N ALA A 40 14.99 -4.69 0.10
CA ALA A 40 13.64 -4.24 -0.24
C ALA A 40 13.64 -3.44 -1.56
N THR A 41 14.09 -4.08 -2.63
CA THR A 41 14.09 -3.51 -3.98
C THR A 41 13.29 -4.44 -4.87
N THR A 42 12.28 -3.86 -5.52
CA THR A 42 11.55 -4.32 -6.72
C THR A 42 10.06 -4.65 -6.53
N VAL A 43 9.25 -4.04 -7.41
CA VAL A 43 8.00 -4.54 -8.06
C VAL A 43 6.63 -3.96 -7.60
N TYR A 44 6.11 -3.08 -8.47
CA TYR A 44 4.73 -2.96 -9.01
C TYR A 44 3.73 -1.88 -8.55
N CYS A 45 3.29 -1.08 -9.55
CA CYS A 45 2.10 -0.24 -9.57
C CYS A 45 1.27 -0.51 -10.85
N ARG A 46 -0.05 -0.38 -10.76
CA ARG A 46 -0.98 -0.67 -11.87
C ARG A 46 -1.35 0.59 -12.68
N PHE A 47 -0.39 1.03 -13.47
CA PHE A 47 -0.49 1.72 -14.78
C PHE A 47 0.76 1.42 -15.64
N PHE A 48 1.44 0.31 -15.35
CA PHE A 48 2.68 -0.11 -16.00
C PHE A 48 2.35 -1.10 -17.11
N ALA A 49 2.81 -0.85 -18.33
CA ALA A 49 4.07 -1.52 -18.68
C ALA A 49 5.04 -0.69 -19.53
N LYS A 50 4.72 0.56 -19.88
CA LYS A 50 5.62 1.35 -20.74
C LYS A 50 5.63 2.84 -20.45
N VAL A 51 4.47 3.47 -20.26
CA VAL A 51 4.39 4.94 -20.21
C VAL A 51 5.04 5.51 -18.94
N ILE A 52 4.73 4.95 -17.76
CA ILE A 52 5.37 5.40 -16.51
C ILE A 52 6.83 5.00 -16.47
N GLU A 53 7.17 3.77 -16.89
CA GLU A 53 8.55 3.30 -16.96
C GLU A 53 9.41 4.19 -17.86
N ALA A 54 8.93 4.54 -19.05
CA ALA A 54 9.60 5.46 -19.96
C ALA A 54 9.76 6.88 -19.37
N LYS A 55 8.85 7.28 -18.48
CA LYS A 55 8.84 8.59 -17.83
C LYS A 55 9.52 8.60 -16.46
N TRP A 56 9.95 7.44 -15.95
CA TRP A 56 10.54 7.31 -14.63
C TRP A 56 11.78 8.20 -14.43
N PRO A 57 12.71 8.30 -15.40
CA PRO A 57 13.82 9.24 -15.28
C PRO A 57 13.36 10.71 -15.18
N GLY A 58 12.21 11.04 -15.77
CA GLY A 58 11.58 12.35 -15.62
C GLY A 58 11.10 12.60 -14.20
N PHE A 59 10.43 11.60 -13.60
CA PHE A 59 9.99 11.66 -12.21
C PHE A 59 11.16 11.79 -11.22
N GLU A 60 12.21 11.01 -11.41
CA GLU A 60 13.41 11.10 -10.55
C GLU A 60 14.05 12.48 -10.64
N ARG A 61 14.15 13.09 -11.82
CA ARG A 61 14.67 14.47 -11.93
C ARG A 61 13.72 15.48 -11.30
N ALA A 62 12.43 15.41 -11.63
CA ALA A 62 11.38 16.30 -11.14
C ALA A 62 11.32 16.31 -9.60
N PHE A 63 11.53 15.16 -8.96
CA PHE A 63 11.45 15.02 -7.51
C PHE A 63 12.82 14.81 -6.85
N VAL A 64 13.93 15.15 -7.51
CA VAL A 64 15.28 15.12 -6.91
C VAL A 64 15.65 13.74 -6.33
N GLY A 65 15.49 12.69 -7.13
CA GLY A 65 15.63 11.29 -6.71
C GLY A 65 14.62 10.87 -5.64
N PHE A 66 13.58 11.69 -5.46
CA PHE A 66 12.67 11.67 -4.32
C PHE A 66 13.36 11.76 -2.96
N ASP A 67 14.37 12.63 -2.84
CA ASP A 67 14.88 13.01 -1.53
C ASP A 67 13.75 13.62 -0.69
N VAL A 68 13.60 13.07 0.51
CA VAL A 68 12.54 13.41 1.46
C VAL A 68 12.48 14.89 1.77
N ASN A 69 13.64 15.44 2.10
CA ASN A 69 13.73 16.76 2.68
C ASN A 69 13.55 17.76 1.54
N ALA A 70 14.11 17.49 0.36
CA ALA A 70 13.87 18.25 -0.86
C ALA A 70 12.38 18.24 -1.26
N CYS A 71 11.74 17.06 -1.27
CA CYS A 71 10.32 16.95 -1.59
C CYS A 71 9.43 17.68 -0.57
N ALA A 72 9.77 17.64 0.71
CA ALA A 72 8.97 18.25 1.78
C ALA A 72 8.92 19.78 1.72
N VAL A 73 9.91 20.42 1.10
CA VAL A 73 10.03 21.89 1.01
C VAL A 73 9.66 22.43 -0.38
N MET A 74 9.08 21.61 -1.25
CA MET A 74 8.62 22.06 -2.57
C MET A 74 7.55 23.15 -2.46
N THR A 75 7.75 24.25 -3.19
CA THR A 75 6.84 25.39 -3.22
C THR A 75 5.72 25.19 -4.24
N ASP A 76 4.61 25.93 -4.09
CA ASP A 76 3.51 25.89 -5.06
C ASP A 76 3.96 26.29 -6.48
N ASP A 77 4.90 27.22 -6.60
CA ASP A 77 5.50 27.61 -7.88
C ASP A 77 6.23 26.44 -8.55
N HIS A 78 7.03 25.70 -7.79
CA HIS A 78 7.72 24.50 -8.29
C HIS A 78 6.70 23.43 -8.72
N LEU A 79 5.65 23.21 -7.92
CA LEU A 79 4.58 22.27 -8.29
C LEU A 79 3.85 22.71 -9.57
N ALA A 80 3.67 24.01 -9.78
CA ALA A 80 3.07 24.57 -11.00
C ALA A 80 3.98 24.38 -12.23
N GLU A 81 5.29 24.44 -12.07
CA GLU A 81 6.26 24.08 -13.12
C GLU A 81 6.18 22.60 -13.48
N LEU A 82 6.11 21.71 -12.49
CA LEU A 82 5.95 20.26 -12.72
C LEU A 82 4.66 19.92 -13.47
N LEU A 83 3.59 20.70 -13.28
CA LEU A 83 2.35 20.53 -14.06
C LEU A 83 2.50 20.86 -15.54
N ARG A 84 3.58 21.55 -15.93
CA ARG A 84 3.91 21.85 -17.33
C ARG A 84 4.94 20.90 -17.91
N ASP A 85 5.65 20.13 -17.07
CA ASP A 85 6.67 19.19 -17.52
C ASP A 85 6.07 18.00 -18.29
N LEU A 86 6.45 17.89 -19.56
CA LEU A 86 6.05 16.80 -20.45
C LEU A 86 6.84 15.52 -20.22
N SER A 87 7.89 15.56 -19.40
CA SER A 87 8.69 14.38 -19.03
C SER A 87 7.93 13.49 -18.03
N ILE A 88 7.06 14.05 -17.19
CA ILE A 88 6.23 13.31 -16.23
C ILE A 88 4.77 13.17 -16.66
N VAL A 89 3.96 12.49 -15.86
CA VAL A 89 2.49 12.49 -16.01
C VAL A 89 1.93 13.65 -15.21
N ARG A 90 1.20 14.55 -15.88
CA ARG A 90 0.70 15.82 -15.34
C ARG A 90 -0.60 15.65 -14.55
N ASN A 91 -0.59 14.78 -13.54
CA ASN A 91 -1.71 14.62 -12.63
C ASN A 91 -1.51 15.53 -11.41
N GLY A 92 -2.30 16.61 -11.32
CA GLY A 92 -2.09 17.61 -10.28
C GLY A 92 -2.39 17.14 -8.86
N ARG A 93 -3.31 16.20 -8.67
CA ARG A 93 -3.57 15.65 -7.32
C ARG A 93 -2.40 14.80 -6.84
N GLU A 94 -1.77 14.12 -7.78
CA GLU A 94 -0.62 13.25 -7.58
C GLU A 94 0.68 14.04 -7.36
N ILE A 95 0.92 15.08 -8.14
CA ILE A 95 2.09 15.95 -7.96
C ILE A 95 2.00 16.68 -6.61
N ARG A 96 0.83 17.24 -6.27
CA ARG A 96 0.64 17.97 -5.00
C ARG A 96 0.67 17.08 -3.76
N SER A 97 0.47 15.77 -3.89
CA SER A 97 0.60 14.89 -2.74
C SER A 97 2.06 14.69 -2.33
N VAL A 98 3.06 15.01 -3.19
CA VAL A 98 4.49 14.77 -2.90
C VAL A 98 4.95 15.42 -1.62
N PRO A 99 4.86 16.76 -1.49
CA PRO A 99 5.33 17.44 -0.30
C PRO A 99 4.60 16.99 0.97
N VAL A 100 3.28 16.80 0.91
CA VAL A 100 2.47 16.36 2.05
C VAL A 100 2.95 15.01 2.59
N ASN A 101 3.23 14.08 1.68
CA ASN A 101 3.65 12.72 2.02
C ASN A 101 5.11 12.64 2.45
N ALA A 102 5.97 13.50 1.90
CA ALA A 102 7.34 13.66 2.38
C ALA A 102 7.35 14.22 3.82
N GLN A 103 6.54 15.26 4.11
CA GLN A 103 6.38 15.81 5.46
C GLN A 103 5.84 14.77 6.44
N PHE A 104 4.86 13.95 6.02
CA PHE A 104 4.39 12.83 6.83
C PHE A 104 5.52 11.87 7.20
N LEU A 105 6.36 11.47 6.24
CA LEU A 105 7.50 10.59 6.49
C LEU A 105 8.56 11.21 7.40
N ILE A 106 8.80 12.53 7.30
CA ILE A 106 9.66 13.26 8.23
C ILE A 106 9.09 13.18 9.65
N SER A 107 7.79 13.45 9.82
CA SER A 107 7.16 13.41 11.14
C SER A 107 7.21 12.01 11.76
N LEU A 108 7.04 10.94 10.97
CA LEU A 108 7.20 9.57 11.46
C LEU A 108 8.64 9.27 11.89
N ARG A 109 9.64 9.83 11.19
CA ARG A 109 11.04 9.69 11.58
C ARG A 109 11.32 10.40 12.91
N GLU A 110 10.72 11.56 13.15
CA GLU A 110 10.85 12.30 14.41
C GLU A 110 10.19 11.55 15.57
N ASP A 111 8.97 11.05 15.36
CA ASP A 111 8.18 10.36 16.37
C ASP A 111 8.73 8.95 16.72
N TYR A 112 9.22 8.19 15.74
CA TYR A 112 9.55 6.76 15.86
C TYR A 112 11.00 6.41 15.50
N GLY A 113 11.85 7.40 15.25
CA GLY A 113 13.24 7.25 14.81
C GLY A 113 13.40 6.89 13.33
N SER A 114 12.43 6.18 12.74
CA SER A 114 12.32 6.02 11.29
C SER A 114 10.90 5.67 10.85
N ALA A 115 10.50 6.13 9.67
CA ALA A 115 9.22 5.76 9.09
C ALA A 115 9.11 4.25 8.80
N GLY A 116 10.21 3.60 8.41
CA GLY A 116 10.23 2.14 8.19
C GLY A 116 9.95 1.37 9.47
N ARG A 117 10.53 1.80 10.59
CA ARG A 117 10.27 1.22 11.91
C ARG A 117 8.81 1.39 12.33
N PHE A 118 8.23 2.57 12.11
CA PHE A 118 6.81 2.81 12.37
C PHE A 118 5.91 1.76 11.69
N PHE A 119 6.12 1.49 10.39
CA PHE A 119 5.34 0.47 9.68
C PHE A 119 5.67 -0.96 10.09
N ALA A 120 6.93 -1.25 10.42
CA ALA A 120 7.38 -2.59 10.81
C ALA A 120 6.89 -2.98 12.22
N ASP A 121 6.86 -2.04 13.15
CA ASP A 121 6.50 -2.27 14.55
C ASP A 121 4.97 -2.16 14.76
N TRP A 122 4.21 -1.70 13.75
CA TRP A 122 2.76 -1.63 13.84
C TRP A 122 2.14 -3.03 14.01
N PRO A 123 1.22 -3.25 14.96
CA PRO A 123 0.67 -4.58 15.22
C PRO A 123 -0.33 -4.99 14.14
N ASP A 124 -0.26 -6.26 13.71
CA ASP A 124 -1.13 -6.78 12.63
C ASP A 124 -2.61 -6.81 13.03
N ASP A 125 -2.92 -6.92 14.32
CA ASP A 125 -4.28 -6.94 14.84
C ASP A 125 -4.97 -5.56 14.85
N ASP A 126 -4.22 -4.47 14.65
CA ASP A 126 -4.71 -3.09 14.51
C ASP A 126 -4.45 -2.49 13.11
N TYR A 127 -4.65 -3.28 12.06
CA TYR A 127 -4.50 -2.77 10.68
C TYR A 127 -5.49 -1.63 10.35
N VAL A 128 -6.72 -1.64 10.89
CA VAL A 128 -7.69 -0.53 10.73
C VAL A 128 -7.17 0.76 11.38
N GLY A 129 -6.49 0.69 12.52
CA GLY A 129 -5.81 1.84 13.12
C GLY A 129 -4.73 2.43 12.21
N LEU A 130 -3.91 1.57 11.58
CA LEU A 130 -2.91 2.00 10.60
C LEU A 130 -3.55 2.71 9.41
N LEU A 131 -4.65 2.17 8.88
CA LEU A 131 -5.40 2.80 7.80
C LEU A 131 -5.97 4.16 8.20
N ALA A 132 -6.39 4.33 9.45
CA ALA A 132 -6.87 5.61 9.96
C ALA A 132 -5.75 6.67 10.01
N ILE A 133 -4.54 6.29 10.43
CA ILE A 133 -3.36 7.16 10.43
C ILE A 133 -3.01 7.59 8.99
N LEU A 134 -2.93 6.63 8.07
CA LEU A 134 -2.64 6.92 6.66
C LEU A 134 -3.69 7.86 6.06
N LYS A 135 -4.98 7.61 6.32
CA LYS A 135 -6.07 8.48 5.84
C LYS A 135 -5.98 9.91 6.41
N ALA A 136 -5.54 10.06 7.66
CA ALA A 136 -5.50 11.35 8.34
C ALA A 136 -4.27 12.19 7.99
N ARG A 137 -3.10 11.55 7.88
CA ARG A 137 -1.80 12.25 7.75
C ARG A 137 -1.20 12.18 6.35
N ALA A 138 -1.56 11.18 5.55
CA ALA A 138 -1.01 11.01 4.21
C ALA A 138 -2.04 11.42 3.13
N SER A 139 -1.53 11.94 2.02
CA SER A 139 -2.32 12.30 0.85
C SER A 139 -2.36 11.15 -0.15
N GLN A 140 -3.51 10.92 -0.78
CA GLN A 140 -3.73 9.82 -1.73
C GLN A 140 -3.51 8.39 -1.16
N LEU A 141 -3.39 8.22 0.15
CA LEU A 141 -3.20 6.93 0.82
C LEU A 141 -4.46 6.52 1.62
N GLY A 142 -5.62 6.50 0.96
CA GLY A 142 -6.90 6.13 1.58
C GLY A 142 -7.56 4.89 0.95
N GLY A 143 -8.34 4.14 1.72
CA GLY A 143 -9.11 3.00 1.21
C GLY A 143 -8.22 1.86 0.67
N GLU A 144 -8.62 1.23 -0.44
CA GLU A 144 -7.89 0.08 -1.02
C GLU A 144 -6.41 0.41 -1.33
N THR A 145 -6.18 1.66 -1.71
CA THR A 145 -4.87 2.19 -2.06
C THR A 145 -3.85 2.06 -0.92
N ALA A 146 -4.25 2.35 0.31
CA ALA A 146 -3.41 2.18 1.49
C ALA A 146 -3.03 0.70 1.70
N GLY A 147 -4.00 -0.21 1.58
CA GLY A 147 -3.73 -1.65 1.68
C GLY A 147 -2.76 -2.17 0.63
N ARG A 148 -2.76 -1.57 -0.58
CA ARG A 148 -1.79 -1.91 -1.64
C ARG A 148 -0.39 -1.41 -1.34
N PHE A 149 -0.28 -0.16 -0.89
CA PHE A 149 0.98 0.40 -0.42
C PHE A 149 1.58 -0.47 0.70
N LEU A 150 0.77 -0.84 1.69
CA LEU A 150 1.20 -1.68 2.82
C LEU A 150 1.70 -3.05 2.35
N ARG A 151 1.00 -3.71 1.42
CA ARG A 151 1.49 -4.95 0.79
C ARG A 151 2.81 -4.77 0.05
N ALA A 152 2.97 -3.66 -0.67
CA ALA A 152 4.17 -3.40 -1.46
C ALA A 152 5.41 -3.24 -0.56
N ILE A 153 5.26 -2.66 0.63
CA ILE A 153 6.33 -2.55 1.62
C ILE A 153 6.46 -3.79 2.52
N GLY A 154 5.75 -4.88 2.20
CA GLY A 154 5.82 -6.15 2.91
C GLY A 154 4.98 -6.25 4.18
N ARG A 155 4.08 -5.28 4.46
CA ARG A 155 3.14 -5.41 5.58
C ARG A 155 1.90 -6.24 5.22
N PRO A 156 1.49 -7.18 6.09
CA PRO A 156 0.20 -7.83 6.00
C PRO A 156 -0.93 -6.80 5.96
N ALA A 157 -1.81 -6.92 4.97
CA ALA A 157 -2.90 -5.98 4.77
C ALA A 157 -4.03 -6.65 3.99
N PHE A 158 -5.27 -6.49 4.45
CA PHE A 158 -6.43 -6.87 3.65
C PHE A 158 -6.90 -5.74 2.74
N ILE A 159 -7.40 -6.07 1.55
CA ILE A 159 -7.97 -5.09 0.62
C ILE A 159 -9.44 -5.43 0.40
N LEU A 160 -10.31 -4.48 0.72
CA LEU A 160 -11.77 -4.59 0.60
C LEU A 160 -12.24 -4.40 -0.84
N THR A 161 -11.72 -5.24 -1.74
CA THR A 161 -12.21 -5.28 -3.12
C THR A 161 -13.65 -5.76 -3.15
N ARG A 162 -14.37 -5.46 -4.25
CA ARG A 162 -15.76 -5.91 -4.44
C ARG A 162 -15.97 -7.40 -4.12
N VAL A 163 -15.05 -8.27 -4.57
CA VAL A 163 -15.14 -9.73 -4.34
C VAL A 163 -14.96 -10.06 -2.87
N VAL A 164 -13.94 -9.49 -2.21
CA VAL A 164 -13.70 -9.70 -0.77
C VAL A 164 -14.91 -9.24 0.05
N VAL A 165 -15.50 -8.09 -0.28
CA VAL A 165 -16.71 -7.60 0.39
C VAL A 165 -17.88 -8.57 0.23
N LEU A 166 -18.10 -9.14 -0.95
CA LEU A 166 -19.15 -10.14 -1.17
C LEU A 166 -18.96 -11.38 -0.30
N VAL A 167 -17.71 -11.85 -0.14
CA VAL A 167 -17.42 -12.98 0.76
C VAL A 167 -17.65 -12.60 2.21
N LEU A 168 -17.23 -11.41 2.64
CA LEU A 168 -17.47 -10.95 4.01
C LEU A 168 -18.97 -10.85 4.34
N ILE A 169 -19.80 -10.47 3.38
CA ILE A 169 -21.27 -10.46 3.54
C ILE A 169 -21.81 -11.89 3.60
N ARG A 170 -21.35 -12.78 2.70
CA ARG A 170 -21.73 -14.19 2.67
C ARG A 170 -21.41 -14.91 3.99
N GLU A 171 -20.26 -14.62 4.58
CA GLU A 171 -19.80 -15.17 5.87
C GLU A 171 -20.39 -14.42 7.08
N SER A 172 -21.36 -13.53 6.86
CA SER A 172 -22.04 -12.74 7.90
C SER A 172 -21.10 -11.94 8.81
N VAL A 173 -19.96 -11.50 8.27
CA VAL A 173 -19.03 -10.60 8.99
C VAL A 173 -19.55 -9.16 8.99
N VAL A 174 -20.18 -8.75 7.90
CA VAL A 174 -20.82 -7.43 7.72
C VAL A 174 -22.07 -7.57 6.85
N ASP A 175 -23.06 -6.71 7.03
CA ASP A 175 -24.32 -6.78 6.24
C ASP A 175 -24.23 -6.09 4.87
N ARG A 176 -23.25 -5.19 4.73
CA ARG A 176 -23.04 -4.36 3.53
C ARG A 176 -21.57 -3.98 3.39
N ALA A 177 -21.24 -3.28 2.30
CA ALA A 177 -19.90 -2.76 2.10
C ALA A 177 -19.44 -1.95 3.34
N PRO A 178 -18.31 -2.31 3.97
CA PRO A 178 -17.87 -1.69 5.21
C PRO A 178 -17.38 -0.27 4.93
N THR A 179 -18.11 0.72 5.43
CA THR A 179 -17.78 2.15 5.29
C THR A 179 -17.62 2.85 6.63
N SER A 180 -18.28 2.34 7.68
CA SER A 180 -18.19 2.89 9.03
C SER A 180 -16.99 2.34 9.79
N LYS A 181 -16.57 3.06 10.84
CA LYS A 181 -15.50 2.58 11.74
C LYS A 181 -15.87 1.24 12.38
N THR A 182 -17.13 1.08 12.78
CA THR A 182 -17.63 -0.16 13.38
C THR A 182 -17.54 -1.33 12.40
N ASP A 183 -17.99 -1.14 11.15
CA ASP A 183 -17.93 -2.21 10.13
C ASP A 183 -16.46 -2.63 9.87
N LEU A 184 -15.54 -1.66 9.79
CA LEU A 184 -14.12 -1.94 9.59
C LEU A 184 -13.51 -2.73 10.76
N LEU A 185 -13.88 -2.39 12.00
CA LEU A 185 -13.43 -3.12 13.19
C LEU A 185 -13.99 -4.54 13.24
N SER A 186 -15.23 -4.76 12.82
CA SER A 186 -15.79 -6.11 12.68
C SER A 186 -15.02 -6.95 11.66
N VAL A 187 -14.64 -6.34 10.52
CA VAL A 187 -13.78 -7.00 9.54
C VAL A 187 -12.40 -7.32 10.14
N GLN A 188 -11.76 -6.37 10.82
CA GLN A 188 -10.49 -6.61 11.50
C GLN A 188 -10.57 -7.80 12.46
N ALA A 189 -11.61 -7.85 13.29
CA ALA A 189 -11.82 -8.93 14.24
C ALA A 189 -11.96 -10.30 13.55
N ALA A 190 -12.70 -10.37 12.43
CA ALA A 190 -12.83 -11.60 11.65
C ALA A 190 -11.48 -12.03 11.05
N PHE A 191 -10.72 -11.10 10.48
CA PHE A 191 -9.39 -11.37 9.94
C PHE A 191 -8.40 -11.81 11.03
N ASN A 192 -8.43 -11.19 12.21
CA ASN A 192 -7.59 -11.57 13.35
C ASN A 192 -7.92 -13.00 13.80
N ARG A 193 -9.20 -13.34 13.92
CA ARG A 193 -9.65 -14.69 14.25
C ARG A 193 -9.15 -15.70 13.22
N TRP A 194 -9.36 -15.44 11.93
CA TRP A 194 -8.90 -16.33 10.87
C TRP A 194 -7.38 -16.45 10.80
N SER A 195 -6.64 -15.40 11.15
CA SER A 195 -5.19 -15.43 11.27
C SER A 195 -4.73 -16.42 12.34
N VAL A 196 -5.33 -16.34 13.54
CA VAL A 196 -5.06 -17.27 14.64
C VAL A 196 -5.42 -18.70 14.27
N GLU A 197 -6.59 -18.93 13.68
CA GLU A 197 -7.07 -20.27 13.32
C GLU A 197 -6.23 -20.93 12.21
N SER A 198 -5.81 -20.14 11.22
CA SER A 198 -5.20 -20.66 10.00
C SER A 198 -3.68 -20.53 9.96
N GLY A 199 -3.07 -19.78 10.89
CA GLY A 199 -1.65 -19.43 10.90
C GLY A 199 -1.21 -18.56 9.73
N ARG A 200 -2.14 -17.89 9.05
CA ARG A 200 -1.90 -17.08 7.84
C ARG A 200 -2.00 -15.59 8.15
N ASP A 201 -1.22 -14.79 7.45
CA ASP A 201 -1.28 -13.34 7.57
C ASP A 201 -2.53 -12.74 6.89
N LEU A 202 -2.80 -11.45 7.15
CA LEU A 202 -3.93 -10.71 6.58
C LEU A 202 -3.95 -10.69 5.05
N THR A 203 -2.77 -10.64 4.41
CA THR A 203 -2.63 -10.61 2.95
C THR A 203 -3.02 -11.94 2.34
N GLN A 204 -2.54 -13.05 2.91
CA GLN A 204 -2.85 -14.41 2.50
C GLN A 204 -4.35 -14.68 2.63
N ILE A 205 -4.95 -14.36 3.78
CA ILE A 205 -6.40 -14.50 4.00
C ILE A 205 -7.16 -13.67 2.96
N SER A 206 -6.80 -12.40 2.79
CA SER A 206 -7.49 -11.52 1.83
C SER A 206 -7.39 -12.02 0.39
N ARG A 207 -6.28 -12.63 -0.02
CA ARG A 207 -6.14 -13.26 -1.34
C ARG A 207 -7.02 -14.50 -1.46
N ILE A 208 -7.08 -15.35 -0.42
CA ILE A 208 -7.95 -16.52 -0.40
C ILE A 208 -9.41 -16.10 -0.57
N LEU A 209 -9.88 -15.10 0.18
CA LEU A 209 -11.23 -14.56 0.03
C LEU A 209 -11.46 -13.98 -1.38
N ALA A 210 -10.47 -13.32 -1.96
CA ALA A 210 -10.60 -12.78 -3.32
C ALA A 210 -10.70 -13.87 -4.40
N MET A 211 -10.22 -15.09 -4.13
CA MET A 211 -10.24 -16.24 -5.04
C MET A 211 -11.37 -17.24 -4.75
N SER A 212 -12.10 -17.07 -3.64
CA SER A 212 -13.13 -18.04 -3.19
C SER A 212 -14.50 -17.84 -3.84
N VAL A 213 -14.69 -16.76 -4.60
CA VAL A 213 -15.86 -16.57 -5.46
C VAL A 213 -15.48 -17.01 -6.87
N GLY A 214 -16.15 -18.05 -7.37
CA GLY A 214 -15.98 -18.52 -8.75
C GLY A 214 -16.28 -17.42 -9.77
N ALA A 215 -15.57 -17.46 -10.90
CA ALA A 215 -15.79 -16.60 -12.05
C ALA A 215 -17.22 -16.72 -12.61
#